data_AF-A0AAR5PUI5-F1
#
_entry.id   AF-A0AAR5PUI5-F1
#
_cell.length_a   1.000
_cell.length_b   1.000
_cell.length_c   1.000
_cell.angle_alpha   90.00
_cell.angle_beta   90.00
_cell.angle_gamma   90.00
#
_symmetry.space_group_name_H-M   'P 1'
#
loop_
_entity.id
_entity.type
_entity.pdbx_description
1 polymer ?
#
loop_
_entity_poly.entity_id
_entity_poly.type
_entity_poly.pdbx_seq_one_letter_code
_entity_poly.pdbx_strand_id
1 'polypeptide(L)'
;MKVNVIIQAVLGNLDIQNQGLVCDSMKIMRCCERLANCLIEYLETRDKCYSALSNTITLAKCFRVKLWENSPYVSKQLTGVGQVISTLLMKAGKTSFKEITSTNPRHIEMASICSYLV
;
A
#
# COMPACT_ATOMS: atom_id res chain seq x y z
N MET A 1 14.18 14.96 8.27
CA MET A 1 13.04 15.15 7.34
C MET A 1 11.82 14.34 7.81
N LYS A 2 10.87 14.97 8.51
CA LYS A 2 9.68 14.29 9.10
C LYS A 2 8.78 13.62 8.04
N VAL A 3 8.49 14.33 6.95
CA VAL A 3 7.55 13.87 5.90
C VAL A 3 8.05 12.59 5.21
N ASN A 4 9.32 12.54 4.81
CA ASN A 4 9.90 11.37 4.14
C ASN A 4 9.77 10.11 5.02
N VAL A 5 10.11 10.22 6.31
CA VAL A 5 9.99 9.09 7.25
C VAL A 5 8.55 8.60 7.37
N ILE A 6 7.57 9.51 7.42
CA ILE A 6 6.15 9.13 7.48
C ILE A 6 5.73 8.41 6.19
N ILE A 7 6.13 8.90 5.01
CA ILE A 7 5.83 8.26 3.73
C ILE A 7 6.41 6.84 3.71
N GLN A 8 7.69 6.69 4.08
CA GLN A 8 8.36 5.38 4.14
C GLN A 8 7.67 4.43 5.12
N ALA A 9 7.24 4.93 6.29
CA ALA A 9 6.53 4.11 7.27
C ALA A 9 5.17 3.63 6.77
N VAL A 10 4.40 4.50 6.11
CA VAL A 10 3.09 4.14 5.53
C VAL A 10 3.26 3.10 4.42
N LEU A 11 4.12 3.40 3.43
CA LEU A 11 4.32 2.52 2.27
C LEU A 11 4.98 1.19 2.65
N GLY A 12 5.84 1.21 3.68
CA GLY A 12 6.48 0.04 4.29
C GLY A 12 5.56 -0.79 5.18
N ASN A 13 4.28 -0.41 5.29
CA ASN A 13 3.28 -1.14 6.07
C ASN A 13 3.65 -1.26 7.56
N LEU A 14 4.33 -0.25 8.12
CA LEU A 14 4.75 -0.20 9.52
C LEU A 14 3.62 0.29 10.43
N ASP A 15 3.61 -0.19 11.67
CA ASP A 15 2.66 0.29 12.68
C ASP A 15 3.10 1.66 13.23
N ILE A 16 2.21 2.66 13.11
CA ILE A 16 2.44 4.02 13.60
C ILE A 16 1.60 4.22 14.86
N GLN A 17 2.23 4.13 16.02
CA GLN A 17 1.51 4.15 17.30
C GLN A 17 0.96 5.53 17.70
N ASN A 18 1.64 6.60 17.30
CA ASN A 18 1.22 7.96 17.65
C ASN A 18 0.05 8.42 16.78
N GLN A 19 -1.11 8.66 17.39
CA GLN A 19 -2.33 9.07 16.68
C GLN A 19 -2.17 10.39 15.90
N GLY A 20 -1.37 11.34 16.42
CA GLY A 20 -1.06 12.58 15.70
C GLY A 20 -0.33 12.31 14.38
N LEU A 21 0.65 11.40 14.41
CA LEU A 21 1.37 10.97 13.21
C LEU A 21 0.48 10.17 12.24
N VAL A 22 -0.47 9.39 12.74
CA VAL A 22 -1.47 8.71 11.90
C VAL A 22 -2.32 9.73 11.14
N CYS A 23 -2.83 10.76 11.84
CA CYS A 23 -3.59 11.84 11.23
C CYS A 23 -2.76 12.63 10.19
N ASP A 24 -1.51 12.96 10.52
CA ASP A 24 -0.58 13.61 9.60
C ASP A 24 -0.33 12.74 8.37
N SER A 25 -0.13 11.43 8.55
CA SER A 25 0.10 10.50 7.45
C SER A 25 -1.06 10.48 6.46
N MET A 26 -2.32 10.49 6.93
CA MET A 26 -3.48 10.52 6.05
C MET A 26 -3.53 11.78 5.18
N LYS A 27 -3.17 12.94 5.75
CA LYS A 27 -3.10 14.20 5.01
C LYS A 27 -1.95 14.17 4.00
N ILE A 28 -0.78 13.71 4.42
CA ILE A 28 0.42 13.58 3.57
C ILE A 28 0.13 12.68 2.38
N MET A 29 -0.45 11.49 2.58
CA MET A 29 -0.73 10.57 1.47
C MET A 29 -1.70 11.15 0.44
N ARG A 30 -2.75 11.87 0.88
CA ARG A 30 -3.67 12.58 -0.04
C ARG A 30 -2.95 13.66 -0.84
N CYS A 31 -2.05 14.41 -0.22
CA CYS A 31 -1.25 15.42 -0.91
C CYS A 31 -0.28 14.77 -1.91
N CYS A 32 0.41 13.70 -1.52
CA CYS A 32 1.34 12.96 -2.36
C CYS A 32 0.65 12.37 -3.60
N GLU A 33 -0.54 11.80 -3.45
CA GLU A 33 -1.33 11.30 -4.59
C GLU A 33 -1.67 12.42 -5.59
N ARG A 34 -2.13 13.58 -5.10
CA ARG A 34 -2.43 14.74 -5.95
C ARG A 34 -1.18 15.28 -6.66
N LEU A 35 -0.06 15.38 -5.96
CA LEU A 35 1.21 15.84 -6.54
C LEU A 35 1.74 14.87 -7.58
N ALA A 36 1.62 13.56 -7.34
CA ALA A 36 2.02 12.55 -8.30
C ALA A 36 1.17 12.62 -9.58
N ASN A 37 -0.15 12.80 -9.46
CA ASN A 37 -1.04 12.99 -10.62
C ASN A 37 -0.70 14.25 -11.42
N CYS A 38 -0.45 15.38 -10.74
CA CYS A 38 0.00 16.60 -11.42
C CYS A 38 1.36 16.40 -12.13
N LEU A 39 2.27 15.65 -11.53
CA LEU A 39 3.56 15.32 -12.15
C LEU A 39 3.40 14.40 -13.36
N ILE A 40 2.43 13.47 -13.34
CA ILE A 40 2.08 12.63 -14.50
C ILE A 40 1.65 13.54 -15.66
N GLU A 41 0.64 14.39 -15.45
CA GLU A 41 0.13 15.33 -16.46
C GLU A 41 1.26 16.22 -17.02
N TYR A 42 2.15 16.69 -16.15
CA TYR A 42 3.31 17.47 -16.56
C TYR A 42 4.28 16.66 -17.42
N LEU A 43 4.65 15.46 -17.00
CA LEU A 43 5.62 14.61 -17.70
C LEU A 43 5.09 14.10 -19.04
N GLU A 44 3.77 13.94 -19.20
CA GLU A 44 3.13 13.63 -20.49
C GLU A 44 3.34 14.73 -21.54
N THR A 45 3.56 15.98 -21.13
CA THR A 45 3.87 17.10 -22.04
C THR A 45 5.36 17.21 -22.40
N ARG A 46 6.22 16.35 -21.83
CA ARG A 46 7.68 16.42 -22.00
C ARG A 46 8.20 15.29 -22.88
N ASP A 47 9.07 15.65 -23.82
CA ASP A 47 9.77 14.66 -24.63
C ASP A 47 10.83 13.89 -23.83
N LYS A 48 11.03 12.61 -24.19
CA LYS A 48 12.09 11.72 -23.66
C LYS A 48 12.02 11.47 -22.14
N CYS A 49 10.85 11.60 -21.51
CA CYS A 49 10.66 11.40 -20.07
C CYS A 49 10.04 10.04 -19.68
N TYR A 50 10.09 9.01 -20.55
CA TYR A 50 9.40 7.72 -20.32
C TYR A 50 9.68 7.09 -18.95
N SER A 51 10.96 6.98 -18.55
CA SER A 51 11.33 6.39 -17.25
C SER A 51 10.76 7.19 -16.07
N ALA A 52 10.83 8.52 -16.14
CA ALA A 52 10.28 9.39 -15.11
C ALA A 52 8.74 9.26 -15.03
N LEU A 53 8.07 9.23 -16.18
CA LEU A 53 6.62 9.04 -16.27
C LEU A 53 6.19 7.68 -15.70
N SER A 54 6.84 6.59 -16.13
CA SER A 54 6.56 5.23 -15.64
C SER A 54 6.72 5.13 -14.12
N ASN A 55 7.83 5.62 -13.58
CA ASN A 55 8.07 5.62 -12.14
C ASN A 55 7.07 6.50 -11.37
N THR A 56 6.67 7.64 -11.94
CA THR A 56 5.68 8.52 -11.30
C THR A 56 4.30 7.88 -11.28
N ILE A 57 3.90 7.21 -12.36
CA ILE A 57 2.64 6.44 -12.42
C ILE A 57 2.64 5.33 -11.36
N THR A 58 3.73 4.58 -11.26
CA THR A 58 3.89 3.56 -10.20
C THR A 58 3.77 4.20 -8.81
N LEU A 59 4.45 5.32 -8.58
CA LEU A 59 4.43 6.01 -7.29
C LEU A 59 3.02 6.56 -6.95
N ALA A 60 2.29 7.06 -7.94
CA ALA A 60 0.90 7.49 -7.76
C ALA A 60 0.01 6.32 -7.30
N LYS A 61 0.17 5.14 -7.91
CA LYS A 61 -0.52 3.92 -7.47
C LYS A 61 -0.15 3.57 -6.02
N CYS A 62 1.14 3.60 -5.68
CA CYS A 62 1.63 3.36 -4.31
C CYS A 62 1.01 4.31 -3.29
N PHE A 63 0.89 5.61 -3.59
CA PHE A 63 0.25 6.57 -2.67
C PHE A 63 -1.23 6.30 -2.48
N ARG A 64 -1.95 5.95 -3.55
CA ARG A 64 -3.37 5.61 -3.50
C ARG A 64 -3.62 4.37 -2.64
N VAL A 65 -2.87 3.30 -2.86
CA VAL A 65 -3.02 2.04 -2.10
C VAL A 65 -2.30 2.03 -0.75
N LYS A 66 -1.44 3.03 -0.51
CA LYS A 66 -0.62 3.18 0.70
C LYS A 66 0.31 1.99 0.96
N LEU A 67 0.93 1.48 -0.10
CA LEU A 67 1.89 0.37 -0.09
C LEU A 67 2.93 0.55 -1.19
N TRP A 68 4.14 0.02 -0.98
CA TRP A 68 5.12 -0.12 -2.05
C TRP A 68 4.65 -1.08 -3.16
N GLU A 69 5.16 -0.88 -4.38
CA GLU A 69 4.84 -1.69 -5.57
C GLU A 69 5.17 -3.18 -5.36
N ASN A 70 6.30 -3.46 -4.72
CA ASN A 70 6.78 -4.81 -4.42
C ASN A 70 6.35 -5.31 -3.03
N SER A 71 5.32 -4.69 -2.44
CA SER A 71 4.85 -5.05 -1.11
C SER A 71 4.16 -6.42 -1.11
N PRO A 72 4.49 -7.34 -0.18
CA PRO A 72 3.81 -8.63 -0.06
C PRO A 72 2.42 -8.52 0.57
N TYR A 73 2.05 -7.34 1.09
CA TYR A 73 0.79 -7.08 1.80
C TYR A 73 -0.37 -6.73 0.86
N VAL A 74 -0.43 -7.37 -0.32
CA VAL A 74 -1.36 -7.03 -1.41
C VAL A 74 -2.83 -7.06 -1.00
N SER A 75 -3.19 -7.90 -0.02
CA SER A 75 -4.55 -8.01 0.50
C SER A 75 -5.06 -6.73 1.15
N LYS A 76 -4.19 -5.81 1.61
CA LYS A 76 -4.58 -4.51 2.18
C LYS A 76 -5.27 -3.60 1.17
N GLN A 77 -5.12 -3.88 -0.13
CA GLN A 77 -5.83 -3.16 -1.20
C GLN A 77 -7.33 -3.51 -1.25
N LEU A 78 -7.75 -4.62 -0.61
CA LEU A 78 -9.13 -5.05 -0.56
C LEU A 78 -9.91 -4.26 0.50
N THR A 79 -11.12 -3.83 0.15
CA THR A 79 -12.01 -3.12 1.08
C THR A 79 -12.31 -4.00 2.30
N GLY A 80 -12.19 -3.42 3.50
CA GLY A 80 -12.39 -4.13 4.77
C GLY A 80 -11.17 -4.88 5.30
N VAL A 81 -10.09 -5.02 4.51
CA VAL A 81 -8.86 -5.68 4.97
C VAL A 81 -7.91 -4.65 5.60
N GLY A 82 -7.81 -4.69 6.92
CA GLY A 82 -6.86 -3.89 7.69
C GLY A 82 -5.44 -4.48 7.72
N GLN A 83 -4.55 -3.80 8.44
CA GLN A 83 -3.16 -4.18 8.66
C GLN A 83 -3.00 -5.62 9.19
N VAL A 84 -3.80 -5.98 10.19
CA VAL A 84 -3.71 -7.27 10.89
C VAL A 84 -4.01 -8.42 9.94
N ILE A 85 -5.17 -8.40 9.29
CA ILE A 85 -5.60 -9.43 8.33
C ILE A 85 -4.60 -9.53 7.19
N SER A 86 -4.13 -8.40 6.64
CA SER A 86 -3.14 -8.42 5.57
C SER A 86 -1.82 -9.06 5.99
N THR A 87 -1.39 -8.85 7.25
CA THR A 87 -0.19 -9.48 7.80
C THR A 87 -0.37 -10.98 7.96
N LEU A 88 -1.56 -11.45 8.37
CA LEU A 88 -1.85 -12.88 8.50
C LEU A 88 -1.89 -13.58 7.14
N LEU A 89 -2.54 -12.97 6.14
CA LEU A 89 -2.58 -13.49 4.78
C LEU A 89 -1.19 -13.54 4.16
N MET A 90 -0.37 -12.50 4.38
CA MET A 90 1.04 -12.50 3.97
C MET A 90 1.81 -13.65 4.63
N LYS A 91 1.66 -13.85 5.95
CA LYS A 91 2.29 -14.97 6.69
C LYS A 91 1.82 -16.34 6.19
N ALA A 92 0.60 -16.44 5.69
CA ALA A 92 0.04 -17.64 5.05
C ALA A 92 0.47 -17.79 3.57
N GLY A 93 1.41 -16.98 3.08
CA GLY A 93 1.92 -17.02 1.72
C GLY A 93 0.96 -16.49 0.66
N LYS A 94 -0.01 -15.64 1.05
CA LYS A 94 -0.96 -15.00 0.12
C LYS A 94 -0.48 -13.60 -0.24
N THR A 95 0.55 -13.57 -1.08
CA THR A 95 1.30 -12.34 -1.43
C THR A 95 0.94 -11.78 -2.80
N SER A 96 0.10 -12.47 -3.57
CA SER A 96 -0.45 -11.99 -4.83
C SER A 96 -1.96 -12.21 -4.92
N PHE A 97 -2.66 -11.40 -5.73
CA PHE A 97 -4.09 -11.62 -5.97
C PHE A 97 -4.38 -12.98 -6.60
N LYS A 98 -3.47 -13.49 -7.44
CA LYS A 98 -3.60 -14.83 -8.05
C LYS A 98 -3.57 -15.94 -7.00
N GLU A 99 -2.70 -15.83 -6.00
CA GLU A 99 -2.67 -16.78 -4.88
C GLU A 99 -3.94 -16.68 -4.03
N ILE A 100 -4.41 -15.46 -3.75
CA ILE A 100 -5.65 -15.26 -3.00
C ILE A 100 -6.84 -15.88 -3.75
N THR A 101 -7.00 -15.62 -5.05
CA THR A 101 -8.15 -16.10 -5.83
C THR A 101 -8.14 -17.60 -6.12
N SER A 102 -6.95 -18.21 -6.20
CA SER A 102 -6.82 -19.66 -6.38
C SER A 102 -6.92 -20.45 -5.07
N THR A 103 -6.90 -19.78 -3.92
CA THR A 103 -6.99 -20.44 -2.61
C THR A 103 -8.44 -20.78 -2.28
N ASN A 104 -8.67 -21.96 -1.70
CA ASN A 104 -9.97 -22.33 -1.19
C ASN A 104 -10.46 -21.29 -0.16
N PRO A 105 -11.67 -20.72 -0.29
CA PRO A 105 -12.18 -19.69 0.63
C PRO A 105 -12.08 -20.07 2.11
N ARG A 106 -12.28 -21.35 2.46
CA ARG A 106 -12.15 -21.83 3.85
C ARG A 106 -10.75 -21.64 4.41
N HIS A 107 -9.71 -21.80 3.58
CA HIS A 107 -8.33 -21.58 4.01
C HIS A 107 -8.04 -20.08 4.21
N ILE A 108 -8.69 -19.20 3.44
CA ILE A 108 -8.58 -17.74 3.61
C ILE A 108 -9.24 -17.32 4.93
N GLU A 109 -10.44 -17.83 5.20
CA GLU A 109 -11.15 -17.62 6.47
C GLU A 109 -10.31 -18.10 7.65
N MET A 110 -9.79 -19.33 7.59
CA MET A 110 -8.97 -19.90 8.66
C MET A 110 -7.68 -19.10 8.91
N ALA A 111 -7.01 -18.65 7.85
CA ALA A 111 -5.84 -17.78 7.97
C ALA A 111 -6.18 -16.41 8.60
N SER A 112 -7.40 -15.91 8.38
CA SER A 112 -7.87 -14.63 8.92
C SER A 112 -8.36 -14.75 10.38
N ILE A 113 -8.84 -15.92 10.80
CA ILE A 113 -9.40 -16.20 12.14
C ILE A 113 -8.31 -16.52 13.18
N CYS A 114 -7.11 -16.94 12.77
CA CYS A 114 -6.00 -17.30 13.68
C CYS A 114 -5.47 -16.16 14.59
N SER A 115 -6.17 -15.03 14.63
CA SER A 115 -6.01 -13.92 15.58
C SER A 115 -6.52 -14.24 17.01
N TYR A 116 -7.34 -15.29 17.19
CA TYR A 116 -8.03 -15.58 18.47
C TYR A 116 -7.39 -16.66 19.34
N LEU A 117 -6.27 -17.25 18.92
CA LEU A 117 -5.67 -18.44 19.57
C LEU A 117 -4.24 -18.21 20.08
N VAL A 118 -3.80 -16.96 20.21
CA VAL A 118 -2.56 -16.56 20.90
C VAL A 118 -2.86 -15.44 21.88
#